data_AF-A0A673L1I2-F1
#
_entry.id   AF-A0A673L1I2-F1
#
_cell.length_a   1.000
_cell.length_b   1.000
_cell.length_c   1.000
_cell.angle_alpha   90.00
_cell.angle_beta   90.00
_cell.angle_gamma   90.00
#
_symmetry.space_group_name_H-M   'P 1'
#
loop_
_entity.id
_entity.type
_entity.pdbx_description
1 polymer ?
#
loop_
_entity_poly.entity_id
_entity_poly.type
_entity_poly.pdbx_seq_one_letter_code
_entity_poly.pdbx_strand_id
1 'polypeptide(L)'
;MSGQTLTDRIAAAQYSLTGSEVARAVCKATTHEVMAPKKKHLEYLIQATQESNVNIPQMADTLFERAGNASWIVVFKALVTTHHLMVHGNEKFIQYLASRNTLFNLSNFLDKTGSHGYDMSTFIRRYSRYLNEKAFAYRQMAFDFGRVKKGADGVMRTMSTDKLLKGMPTLQSQIDALLEFDVNPKDLANGVINAAFLLLFKDLIKLYACYNDGIINLLGKSQELYECIEISKSLV
;
A
#
# COMPACT_ATOMS: atom_id res chain seq x y z
N MET A 1 -4.27 29.42 -13.18
CA MET A 1 -5.52 29.38 -12.40
C MET A 1 -5.56 28.09 -11.59
N SER A 2 -5.87 28.12 -10.29
CA SER A 2 -5.87 26.90 -9.47
C SER A 2 -6.99 25.94 -9.93
N GLY A 3 -6.67 24.73 -10.39
CA GLY A 3 -7.64 23.68 -10.77
C GLY A 3 -8.42 23.07 -9.60
N GLN A 4 -8.59 23.80 -8.48
CA GLN A 4 -9.35 23.34 -7.31
C GLN A 4 -10.81 23.79 -7.42
N THR A 5 -11.72 22.85 -7.21
CA THR A 5 -13.17 23.10 -7.23
C THR A 5 -13.62 23.86 -5.98
N LEU A 6 -14.84 24.42 -6.02
CA LEU A 6 -15.46 25.03 -4.83
C LEU A 6 -15.59 24.00 -3.69
N THR A 7 -15.99 22.76 -4.01
CA THR A 7 -16.09 21.65 -3.06
C THR A 7 -14.75 21.34 -2.40
N ASP A 8 -13.65 21.36 -3.16
CA ASP A 8 -12.30 21.17 -2.60
C ASP A 8 -11.92 22.27 -1.59
N ARG A 9 -12.27 23.52 -1.92
CA ARG A 9 -11.97 24.68 -1.06
C ARG A 9 -12.78 24.63 0.23
N ILE A 10 -14.07 24.26 0.16
CA ILE A 10 -14.94 24.12 1.33
C ILE A 10 -14.42 23.02 2.26
N ALA A 11 -14.10 21.84 1.72
CA ALA A 11 -13.56 20.73 2.52
C ALA A 11 -12.25 21.10 3.23
N ALA A 12 -11.33 21.78 2.54
CA ALA A 12 -10.08 22.23 3.15
C ALA A 12 -10.28 23.36 4.18
N ALA A 13 -11.28 24.24 3.97
CA ALA A 13 -11.60 25.33 4.89
C ALA A 13 -12.21 24.82 6.20
N GLN A 14 -13.07 23.79 6.15
CA GLN A 14 -13.63 23.15 7.35
C GLN A 14 -12.54 22.70 8.32
N TYR A 15 -11.48 22.07 7.82
CA TYR A 15 -10.36 21.63 8.66
C TYR A 15 -9.43 22.74 9.13
N SER A 16 -9.49 23.91 8.47
CA SER A 16 -8.81 25.10 8.96
C SER A 16 -9.54 25.69 10.17
N LEU A 17 -10.88 25.57 10.21
CA LEU A 17 -11.70 25.97 11.36
C LEU A 17 -11.55 25.02 12.55
N THR A 18 -11.36 23.72 12.31
CA THR A 18 -11.09 22.73 13.37
C THR A 18 -9.60 22.65 13.76
N GLY A 19 -8.73 23.45 13.15
CA GLY A 19 -7.29 23.52 13.45
C GLY A 19 -6.45 22.31 13.00
N SER A 20 -6.99 21.38 12.21
CA SER A 20 -6.26 20.17 11.78
C SER A 20 -5.54 20.39 10.45
N GLU A 21 -4.28 20.80 10.54
CA GLU A 21 -3.40 21.01 9.38
C GLU A 21 -3.16 19.72 8.57
N VAL A 22 -3.10 18.58 9.25
CA VAL A 22 -2.97 17.26 8.62
C VAL A 22 -4.21 16.93 7.79
N ALA A 23 -5.42 17.08 8.34
CA ALA A 23 -6.65 16.79 7.61
C ALA A 23 -6.81 17.72 6.39
N ARG A 24 -6.44 19.00 6.55
CA ARG A 24 -6.38 19.96 5.44
C ARG A 24 -5.42 19.51 4.33
N ALA A 25 -4.25 19.01 4.69
CA ALA A 25 -3.28 18.50 3.73
C ALA A 25 -3.81 17.25 3.00
N VAL A 26 -4.53 16.35 3.70
CA VAL A 26 -5.23 15.20 3.09
C VAL A 26 -6.25 15.67 2.04
N CYS A 27 -7.09 16.68 2.36
CA CYS A 27 -8.03 17.24 1.38
C CYS A 27 -7.31 17.85 0.16
N LYS A 28 -6.19 18.55 0.37
CA LYS A 28 -5.39 19.13 -0.72
C LYS A 28 -4.67 18.07 -1.57
N ALA A 29 -4.34 16.90 -1.00
CA ALA A 29 -3.80 15.77 -1.74
C ALA A 29 -4.88 15.03 -2.55
N THR A 30 -6.15 15.12 -2.14
CA THR A 30 -7.30 14.36 -2.67
C THR A 30 -8.37 15.24 -3.31
N THR A 31 -7.94 16.28 -4.03
CA THR A 31 -8.84 17.18 -4.78
C THR A 31 -9.48 16.49 -5.99
N HIS A 32 -10.49 17.12 -6.60
CA HIS A 32 -11.14 16.63 -7.83
C HIS A 32 -10.32 16.87 -9.11
N GLU A 33 -9.10 17.41 -9.00
CA GLU A 33 -8.20 17.61 -10.14
C GLU A 33 -7.66 16.27 -10.63
N VAL A 34 -7.85 15.95 -11.92
CA VAL A 34 -7.44 14.70 -12.59
C VAL A 34 -5.93 14.69 -12.84
N MET A 35 -5.18 14.68 -11.74
CA MET A 35 -3.74 14.58 -11.69
C MET A 35 -3.31 13.84 -10.44
N ALA A 36 -2.07 13.34 -10.44
CA ALA A 36 -1.47 12.73 -9.26
C ALA A 36 -1.58 13.65 -8.02
N PRO A 37 -1.70 13.10 -6.79
CA PRO A 37 -1.58 13.90 -5.58
C PRO A 37 -0.31 14.75 -5.62
N LYS A 38 -0.45 16.06 -5.39
CA LYS A 38 0.66 17.00 -5.56
C LYS A 38 1.77 16.66 -4.56
N LYS A 39 3.01 16.54 -5.07
CA LYS A 39 4.21 16.17 -4.30
C LYS A 39 4.34 16.93 -2.98
N LYS A 40 4.17 18.26 -2.97
CA LYS A 40 4.24 19.08 -1.76
C LYS A 40 3.30 18.66 -0.63
N HIS A 41 2.11 18.12 -0.95
CA HIS A 41 1.16 17.65 0.04
C HIS A 41 1.52 16.25 0.55
N LEU A 42 2.01 15.39 -0.34
CA LEU A 42 2.54 14.08 0.05
C LEU A 42 3.76 14.22 0.97
N GLU A 43 4.71 15.09 0.64
CA GLU A 43 5.90 15.36 1.45
C GLU A 43 5.55 15.89 2.84
N TYR A 44 4.60 16.82 2.91
CA TYR A 44 4.09 17.32 4.18
C TYR A 44 3.47 16.19 5.03
N LEU A 45 2.62 15.34 4.43
CA LEU A 45 1.99 14.23 5.15
C LEU A 45 3.02 13.19 5.61
N ILE A 46 4.01 12.86 4.76
CA ILE A 46 5.13 11.98 5.12
C ILE A 46 5.89 12.54 6.32
N GLN A 47 6.23 13.83 6.28
CA GLN A 47 6.92 14.49 7.40
C GLN A 47 6.07 14.46 8.68
N ALA A 48 4.76 14.73 8.56
CA ALA A 48 3.84 14.69 9.69
C ALA A 48 3.81 13.29 10.36
N THR A 49 3.97 12.20 9.61
CA THR A 49 4.05 10.85 10.23
C THR A 49 5.29 10.64 11.13
N GLN A 50 6.33 11.46 10.97
CA GLN A 50 7.55 11.39 11.79
C GLN A 50 7.42 12.17 13.11
N GLU A 51 6.47 13.11 13.19
CA GLU A 51 6.29 13.97 14.34
C GLU A 51 5.54 13.23 15.47
N SER A 52 6.02 13.36 16.71
CA SER A 52 5.50 12.62 17.86
C SER A 52 4.12 13.10 18.32
N ASN A 53 3.77 14.35 18.04
CA ASN A 53 2.52 15.01 18.40
C ASN A 53 1.41 14.83 17.33
N VAL A 54 1.71 14.22 16.18
CA VAL A 54 0.72 14.00 15.13
C VAL A 54 -0.14 12.78 15.43
N ASN A 55 -1.46 12.96 15.35
CA ASN A 55 -2.44 11.89 15.54
C ASN A 55 -2.57 11.03 14.26
N ILE A 56 -1.84 9.92 14.22
CA ILE A 56 -1.87 8.94 13.13
C ILE A 56 -3.29 8.37 12.88
N PRO A 57 -4.05 7.96 13.92
CA PRO A 57 -5.44 7.56 13.75
C PRO A 57 -6.29 8.58 12.99
N GLN A 58 -6.26 9.84 13.40
CA GLN A 58 -7.03 10.91 12.75
C GLN A 58 -6.61 11.12 11.29
N MET A 59 -5.29 11.05 11.00
CA MET A 59 -4.79 11.13 9.63
C MET A 59 -5.36 10.02 8.75
N ALA A 60 -5.34 8.78 9.24
CA ALA A 60 -5.87 7.63 8.53
C ALA A 60 -7.41 7.69 8.39
N ASP A 61 -8.12 8.12 9.44
CA ASP A 61 -9.58 8.29 9.40
C ASP A 61 -9.98 9.34 8.37
N THR A 62 -9.24 10.46 8.27
CA THR A 62 -9.47 11.45 7.21
C THR A 62 -9.28 10.82 5.82
N LEU A 63 -8.26 9.97 5.61
CA LEU A 63 -8.06 9.27 4.35
C LEU A 63 -9.20 8.29 4.04
N PHE A 64 -9.73 7.59 5.04
CA PHE A 64 -10.89 6.71 4.88
C PHE A 64 -12.16 7.49 4.52
N GLU A 65 -12.39 8.65 5.13
CA GLU A 65 -13.48 9.55 4.75
C GLU A 65 -13.37 9.99 3.28
N ARG A 66 -12.15 10.33 2.82
CA ARG A 66 -11.93 10.67 1.40
C ARG A 66 -12.15 9.47 0.49
N ALA A 67 -11.78 8.26 0.92
CA ALA A 67 -12.05 7.03 0.19
C ALA A 67 -13.54 6.67 0.12
N GLY A 68 -14.39 7.24 0.98
CA GLY A 68 -15.85 7.13 0.93
C GLY A 68 -16.55 8.12 -0.01
N ASN A 69 -15.81 8.92 -0.77
CA ASN A 69 -16.39 9.89 -1.70
C ASN A 69 -17.01 9.20 -2.94
N ALA A 70 -18.00 9.84 -3.58
CA ALA A 70 -18.61 9.31 -4.81
C ALA A 70 -17.71 9.45 -6.05
N SER A 71 -16.78 10.42 -6.06
CA SER A 71 -15.89 10.68 -7.19
C SER A 71 -14.71 9.72 -7.21
N TRP A 72 -14.55 9.00 -8.32
CA TRP A 72 -13.41 8.11 -8.55
C TRP A 72 -12.07 8.84 -8.36
N ILE A 73 -11.99 10.12 -8.70
CA ILE A 73 -10.76 10.93 -8.62
C ILE A 73 -10.33 11.07 -7.15
N VAL A 74 -11.28 11.42 -6.28
CA VAL A 74 -11.03 11.63 -4.85
C VAL A 74 -10.68 10.31 -4.18
N VAL A 75 -11.46 9.26 -4.46
CA VAL A 75 -11.24 7.92 -3.89
C VAL A 75 -9.88 7.37 -4.29
N PHE A 76 -9.55 7.40 -5.58
CA PHE A 76 -8.29 6.86 -6.08
C PHE A 76 -7.10 7.65 -5.54
N LYS A 77 -7.19 8.99 -5.46
CA LYS A 77 -6.14 9.81 -4.84
C LYS A 77 -6.00 9.55 -3.33
N ALA A 78 -7.07 9.23 -2.62
CA ALA A 78 -6.99 8.82 -1.22
C ALA A 78 -6.24 7.49 -1.06
N LEU A 79 -6.50 6.52 -1.92
CA LEU A 79 -5.74 5.25 -1.96
C LEU A 79 -4.27 5.49 -2.30
N VAL A 80 -3.97 6.30 -3.34
CA VAL A 80 -2.58 6.63 -3.73
C VAL A 80 -1.85 7.35 -2.60
N THR A 81 -2.50 8.30 -1.92
CA THR A 81 -1.93 9.00 -0.76
C THR A 81 -1.66 8.05 0.39
N THR A 82 -2.59 7.14 0.69
CA THR A 82 -2.42 6.10 1.72
C THR A 82 -1.22 5.21 1.39
N HIS A 83 -1.11 4.74 0.13
CA HIS A 83 0.01 3.91 -0.30
C HIS A 83 1.36 4.64 -0.16
N HIS A 84 1.41 5.93 -0.52
CA HIS A 84 2.60 6.75 -0.29
C HIS A 84 3.01 6.78 1.19
N LEU A 85 2.06 6.92 2.12
CA LEU A 85 2.35 6.94 3.55
C LEU A 85 2.78 5.56 4.07
N MET A 86 2.20 4.46 3.55
CA MET A 86 2.64 3.10 3.89
C MET A 86 4.10 2.85 3.47
N VAL A 87 4.52 3.36 2.31
CA VAL A 87 5.85 3.10 1.75
C VAL A 87 6.92 4.07 2.27
N HIS A 88 6.58 5.35 2.37
CA HIS A 88 7.55 6.43 2.65
C HIS A 88 7.38 7.08 4.02
N GLY A 89 6.24 6.89 4.68
CA GLY A 89 5.99 7.41 6.01
C GLY A 89 6.68 6.61 7.11
N ASN A 90 6.50 7.08 8.34
CA ASN A 90 6.88 6.35 9.54
C ASN A 90 6.08 5.04 9.65
N GLU A 91 6.71 3.98 10.16
CA GLU A 91 6.08 2.66 10.27
C GLU A 91 4.84 2.66 11.16
N LYS A 92 4.73 3.62 12.09
CA LYS A 92 3.52 3.83 12.90
C LYS A 92 2.25 3.94 12.06
N PHE A 93 2.34 4.49 10.84
CA PHE A 93 1.20 4.60 9.95
C PHE A 93 0.70 3.23 9.49
N ILE A 94 1.57 2.40 8.89
CA ILE A 94 1.18 1.05 8.45
C ILE A 94 0.87 0.12 9.64
N GLN A 95 1.54 0.28 10.78
CA GLN A 95 1.21 -0.43 12.02
C GLN A 95 -0.21 -0.14 12.48
N TYR A 96 -0.64 1.12 12.44
CA TYR A 96 -2.02 1.49 12.75
C TYR A 96 -3.01 0.89 11.76
N LEU A 97 -2.73 0.93 10.44
CA LEU A 97 -3.60 0.27 9.46
C LEU A 97 -3.69 -1.24 9.73
N ALA A 98 -2.55 -1.87 10.00
CA ALA A 98 -2.45 -3.28 10.30
C ALA A 98 -3.13 -3.65 11.62
N SER A 99 -3.42 -2.73 12.54
CA SER A 99 -4.16 -3.05 13.77
C SER A 99 -5.68 -2.99 13.61
N ARG A 100 -6.21 -2.43 12.51
CA ARG A 100 -7.65 -2.27 12.28
C ARG A 100 -8.30 -3.51 11.67
N ASN A 101 -9.45 -3.92 12.20
CA ASN A 101 -10.21 -5.05 11.63
C ASN A 101 -10.68 -4.78 10.19
N THR A 102 -10.97 -3.52 9.85
CA THR A 102 -11.41 -3.10 8.52
C THR A 102 -10.65 -1.86 8.05
N LEU A 103 -10.32 -1.85 6.76
CA LEU A 103 -9.64 -0.76 6.05
C LEU A 103 -10.56 -0.21 4.95
N PHE A 104 -10.28 -0.49 3.68
CA PHE A 104 -11.10 -0.04 2.57
C PHE A 104 -12.17 -1.06 2.21
N ASN A 105 -13.44 -0.66 2.28
CA ASN A 105 -14.57 -1.46 1.80
C ASN A 105 -15.07 -0.93 0.44
N LEU A 106 -14.28 -1.17 -0.61
CA LEU A 106 -14.52 -0.62 -1.94
C LEU A 106 -14.84 -1.68 -2.99
N SER A 107 -15.09 -2.94 -2.60
CA SER A 107 -15.34 -4.06 -3.53
C SER A 107 -16.49 -3.82 -4.51
N ASN A 108 -17.47 -3.00 -4.12
CA ASN A 108 -18.62 -2.60 -4.94
C ASN A 108 -18.56 -1.14 -5.39
N PHE A 109 -17.42 -0.47 -5.26
CA PHE A 109 -17.27 0.93 -5.69
C PHE A 109 -17.55 1.06 -7.20
N LEU A 110 -18.41 2.04 -7.53
CA LEU A 110 -18.78 2.36 -8.91
C LEU A 110 -19.13 3.83 -9.03
N ASP A 111 -18.31 4.56 -9.78
CA ASP A 111 -18.61 5.90 -10.25
C ASP A 111 -19.18 5.82 -11.68
N LYS A 112 -20.44 6.23 -11.85
CA LYS A 112 -21.14 6.21 -13.15
C LYS A 112 -20.92 7.49 -13.97
N THR A 113 -20.04 8.39 -13.53
CA THR A 113 -19.77 9.64 -14.24
C THR A 113 -18.87 9.41 -15.46
N GLY A 114 -19.48 9.39 -16.65
CA GLY A 114 -18.79 9.20 -17.92
C GLY A 114 -18.11 7.83 -18.07
N SER A 115 -17.42 7.62 -19.19
CA SER A 115 -16.67 6.38 -19.45
C SER A 115 -15.51 6.19 -18.47
N HIS A 116 -14.79 7.27 -18.16
CA HIS A 116 -13.66 7.22 -17.24
C HIS A 116 -14.03 6.80 -15.82
N GLY A 117 -15.21 7.20 -15.31
CA GLY A 117 -15.66 6.77 -13.97
C GLY A 117 -15.81 5.24 -13.89
N TYR A 118 -16.38 4.63 -14.91
CA TYR A 118 -16.59 3.19 -14.98
C TYR A 118 -15.27 2.41 -15.00
N ASP A 119 -14.36 2.81 -15.89
CA ASP A 119 -13.05 2.15 -16.04
C ASP A 119 -12.21 2.30 -14.77
N MET A 120 -12.13 3.51 -14.21
CA MET A 120 -11.35 3.78 -13.00
C MET A 120 -11.91 3.08 -11.76
N SER A 121 -13.22 2.83 -11.71
CA SER A 121 -13.85 2.07 -10.62
C SER A 121 -13.32 0.63 -10.52
N THR A 122 -12.99 0.01 -11.66
CA THR A 122 -12.36 -1.33 -11.68
C THR A 122 -10.96 -1.31 -11.08
N PHE A 123 -10.15 -0.32 -11.44
CA PHE A 123 -8.80 -0.16 -10.89
C PHE A 123 -8.82 0.24 -9.41
N ILE A 124 -9.78 1.05 -8.97
CA ILE A 124 -9.98 1.39 -7.54
C ILE A 124 -10.25 0.14 -6.72
N ARG A 125 -11.15 -0.75 -7.19
CA ARG A 125 -11.46 -2.02 -6.53
C ARG A 125 -10.20 -2.87 -6.34
N ARG A 126 -9.48 -3.13 -7.44
CA ARG A 126 -8.24 -3.93 -7.44
C ARG A 126 -7.15 -3.31 -6.57
N TYR A 127 -6.93 -2.00 -6.69
CA TYR A 127 -5.91 -1.28 -5.91
C TYR A 127 -6.23 -1.24 -4.42
N SER A 128 -7.49 -1.05 -4.05
CA SER A 128 -7.93 -1.11 -2.65
C SER A 128 -7.70 -2.50 -2.03
N ARG A 129 -7.93 -3.56 -2.80
CA ARG A 129 -7.63 -4.94 -2.39
C ARG A 129 -6.15 -5.11 -2.12
N TYR A 130 -5.27 -4.63 -3.00
CA TYR A 130 -3.83 -4.66 -2.77
C TYR A 130 -3.42 -3.92 -1.47
N LEU A 131 -3.95 -2.73 -1.19
CA LEU A 131 -3.61 -2.00 0.03
C LEU A 131 -4.10 -2.71 1.29
N ASN A 132 -5.28 -3.33 1.26
CA ASN A 132 -5.76 -4.17 2.34
C ASN A 132 -4.84 -5.37 2.57
N GLU A 133 -4.42 -6.04 1.48
CA GLU A 133 -3.52 -7.19 1.54
C GLU A 133 -2.13 -6.80 2.07
N LYS A 134 -1.59 -5.65 1.66
CA LYS A 134 -0.31 -5.12 2.18
C LYS A 134 -0.37 -4.87 3.69
N ALA A 135 -1.47 -4.32 4.20
CA ALA A 135 -1.64 -4.12 5.65
C ALA A 135 -1.87 -5.45 6.39
N PHE A 136 -2.58 -6.41 5.78
CA PHE A 136 -2.75 -7.75 6.31
C PHE A 136 -1.41 -8.50 6.40
N ALA A 137 -0.59 -8.46 5.36
CA ALA A 137 0.75 -9.03 5.35
C ALA A 137 1.62 -8.44 6.47
N TYR A 138 1.56 -7.12 6.68
CA TYR A 138 2.23 -6.48 7.80
C TYR A 138 1.73 -7.01 9.15
N ARG A 139 0.41 -7.18 9.34
CA ARG A 139 -0.17 -7.76 10.56
C ARG A 139 0.37 -9.17 10.85
N GLN A 140 0.43 -10.02 9.82
CA GLN A 140 0.88 -11.41 9.98
C GLN A 140 2.37 -11.51 10.31
N MET A 141 3.18 -10.62 9.72
CA MET A 141 4.64 -10.74 9.76
C MET A 141 5.31 -9.81 10.77
N ALA A 142 4.60 -8.78 11.24
CA ALA A 142 5.12 -7.68 12.05
C ALA A 142 6.27 -6.89 11.38
N PHE A 143 6.40 -6.98 10.06
CA PHE A 143 7.30 -6.17 9.24
C PHE A 143 6.73 -6.00 7.82
N ASP A 144 7.21 -4.99 7.07
CA ASP A 144 6.86 -4.80 5.66
C ASP A 144 7.90 -5.49 4.75
N PHE A 145 7.48 -6.48 3.97
CA PHE A 145 8.32 -7.16 2.97
C PHE A 145 9.00 -6.17 2.00
N GLY A 146 8.35 -5.05 1.67
CA GLY A 146 8.91 -3.98 0.86
C GLY A 146 10.08 -3.25 1.52
N ARG A 147 10.18 -3.25 2.86
CA ARG A 147 11.15 -2.45 3.63
C ARG A 147 12.27 -3.26 4.29
N VAL A 148 12.12 -4.58 4.46
CA VAL A 148 13.17 -5.42 5.06
C VAL A 148 14.47 -5.44 4.26
N LYS A 149 15.60 -5.73 4.91
CA LYS A 149 16.90 -5.97 4.26
C LYS A 149 16.79 -7.19 3.33
N LYS A 150 17.36 -7.07 2.12
CA LYS A 150 17.48 -8.13 1.11
C LYS A 150 18.92 -8.64 0.99
N GLY A 151 19.13 -9.77 0.34
CA GLY A 151 20.43 -10.37 0.07
C GLY A 151 20.85 -11.40 1.13
N ALA A 152 22.14 -11.74 1.18
CA ALA A 152 22.67 -12.83 2.03
C ALA A 152 22.26 -12.72 3.50
N ASP A 153 22.37 -11.53 4.09
CA ASP A 153 21.93 -11.25 5.47
C ASP A 153 20.51 -10.67 5.55
N GLY A 154 19.72 -10.86 4.50
CA GLY A 154 18.35 -10.36 4.41
C GLY A 154 17.42 -11.10 5.38
N VAL A 155 16.32 -10.44 5.75
CA VAL A 155 15.35 -11.00 6.71
C VAL A 155 14.80 -12.34 6.19
N MET A 156 14.39 -12.38 4.92
CA MET A 156 13.87 -13.62 4.31
C MET A 156 14.95 -14.69 4.11
N ARG A 157 16.20 -14.27 3.86
CA ARG A 157 17.32 -15.18 3.60
C ARG A 157 17.81 -15.92 4.85
N THR A 158 17.63 -15.30 6.02
CA THR A 158 18.10 -15.81 7.32
C THR A 158 16.97 -16.29 8.23
N MET A 159 15.71 -16.15 7.80
CA MET A 159 14.54 -16.52 8.60
C MET A 159 14.54 -18.01 8.99
N SER A 160 14.13 -18.32 10.22
CA SER A 160 13.88 -19.69 10.70
C SER A 160 12.79 -20.39 9.87
N THR A 161 12.86 -21.71 9.75
CA THR A 161 11.98 -22.51 8.87
C THR A 161 10.50 -22.30 9.18
N ASP A 162 10.11 -22.35 10.45
CA ASP A 162 8.70 -22.21 10.86
C ASP A 162 8.09 -20.85 10.48
N LYS A 163 8.87 -19.78 10.63
CA LYS A 163 8.45 -18.42 10.25
C LYS A 163 8.43 -18.27 8.73
N LEU A 164 9.39 -18.88 8.03
CA LEU A 164 9.49 -18.79 6.58
C LEU A 164 8.33 -19.51 5.89
N LEU A 165 7.93 -20.70 6.38
CA LEU A 165 6.78 -21.45 5.87
C LEU A 165 5.45 -20.69 6.04
N LYS A 166 5.35 -19.79 7.03
CA LYS A 166 4.20 -18.87 7.19
C LYS A 166 4.35 -17.60 6.34
N GLY A 167 5.57 -17.07 6.25
CA GLY A 167 5.88 -15.84 5.53
C GLY A 167 5.74 -15.97 4.02
N MET A 168 6.14 -17.09 3.44
CA MET A 168 6.11 -17.30 1.99
C MET A 168 4.69 -17.25 1.40
N PRO A 169 3.68 -17.96 1.93
CA PRO A 169 2.29 -17.82 1.46
C PRO A 169 1.72 -16.42 1.64
N THR A 170 2.08 -15.73 2.73
CA THR A 170 1.65 -14.36 3.01
C THR A 170 2.22 -13.39 1.96
N LEU A 171 3.52 -13.51 1.65
CA LEU A 171 4.17 -12.72 0.60
C LEU A 171 3.59 -13.02 -0.78
N GLN A 172 3.34 -14.30 -1.09
CA GLN A 172 2.72 -14.70 -2.36
C GLN A 172 1.34 -14.05 -2.51
N SER A 173 0.48 -14.13 -1.48
CA SER A 173 -0.86 -13.54 -1.50
C SER A 173 -0.82 -12.03 -1.73
N GLN A 174 0.15 -11.34 -1.12
CA GLN A 174 0.38 -9.90 -1.36
C GLN A 174 0.82 -9.61 -2.81
N ILE A 175 1.68 -10.44 -3.40
CA ILE A 175 2.09 -10.32 -4.81
C ILE A 175 0.91 -10.60 -5.74
N ASP A 176 0.10 -11.63 -5.46
CA ASP A 176 -1.06 -11.97 -6.27
C ASP A 176 -2.06 -10.82 -6.30
N ALA A 177 -2.38 -10.23 -5.14
CA ALA A 177 -3.24 -9.06 -5.05
C ALA A 177 -2.67 -7.83 -5.79
N LEU A 178 -1.34 -7.70 -5.87
CA LEU A 178 -0.68 -6.65 -6.65
C LEU A 178 -0.88 -6.89 -8.15
N LEU A 179 -0.64 -8.12 -8.61
CA LEU A 179 -0.72 -8.50 -10.02
C LEU A 179 -2.17 -8.44 -10.54
N GLU A 180 -3.16 -8.66 -9.67
CA GLU A 180 -4.58 -8.46 -9.99
C GLU A 180 -4.95 -7.02 -10.39
N PHE A 181 -4.05 -6.03 -10.19
CA PHE A 181 -4.25 -4.69 -10.75
C PHE A 181 -4.43 -4.75 -12.27
N ASP A 182 -3.68 -5.63 -12.95
CA ASP A 182 -3.92 -6.08 -14.33
C ASP A 182 -4.25 -4.91 -15.27
N VAL A 183 -3.32 -3.95 -15.34
CA VAL A 183 -3.43 -2.72 -16.13
C VAL A 183 -2.66 -2.87 -17.44
N ASN A 184 -3.24 -2.39 -18.54
CA ASN A 184 -2.59 -2.36 -19.85
C ASN A 184 -2.12 -0.94 -20.20
N PRO A 185 -1.17 -0.78 -21.14
CA PRO A 185 -0.68 0.55 -21.54
C PRO A 185 -1.78 1.54 -21.94
N LYS A 186 -2.86 1.06 -22.57
CA LYS A 186 -4.02 1.89 -22.96
C LYS A 186 -4.82 2.43 -21.76
N ASP A 187 -4.77 1.75 -20.62
CA ASP A 187 -5.52 2.11 -19.41
C ASP A 187 -4.80 3.21 -18.61
N LEU A 188 -3.49 3.39 -18.84
CA LEU A 188 -2.62 4.41 -18.23
C LEU A 188 -2.85 5.83 -18.81
N ALA A 189 -4.11 6.21 -18.91
CA ALA A 189 -4.57 7.38 -19.65
C ALA A 189 -4.54 8.71 -18.85
N ASN A 190 -4.29 8.67 -17.54
CA ASN A 190 -4.31 9.88 -16.70
C ASN A 190 -3.32 9.83 -15.53
N GLY A 191 -3.04 11.00 -14.94
CA GLY A 191 -2.04 11.14 -13.89
C GLY A 191 -2.34 10.41 -12.57
N VAL A 192 -3.61 10.08 -12.29
CA VAL A 192 -4.01 9.40 -11.05
C VAL A 192 -3.64 7.91 -11.12
N ILE A 193 -4.07 7.22 -12.19
CA ILE A 193 -3.72 5.81 -12.39
C ILE A 193 -2.22 5.60 -12.60
N ASN A 194 -1.55 6.54 -13.28
CA ASN A 194 -0.09 6.49 -13.48
C ASN A 194 0.66 6.57 -12.15
N ALA A 195 0.18 7.37 -11.19
CA ALA A 195 0.77 7.43 -9.86
C ALA A 195 0.56 6.12 -9.07
N ALA A 196 -0.63 5.53 -9.15
CA ALA A 196 -0.92 4.23 -8.53
C ALA A 196 -0.03 3.12 -9.11
N PHE A 197 0.04 3.03 -10.45
CA PHE A 197 0.87 2.05 -11.16
C PHE A 197 2.34 2.17 -10.79
N LEU A 198 2.89 3.38 -10.72
CA LEU A 198 4.30 3.58 -10.35
C LEU A 198 4.61 3.08 -8.93
N LEU A 199 3.69 3.24 -7.98
CA LEU A 199 3.85 2.71 -6.63
C LEU A 199 3.76 1.17 -6.61
N LEU A 200 2.78 0.59 -7.31
CA LEU A 200 2.67 -0.87 -7.46
C LEU A 200 3.93 -1.47 -8.07
N PHE A 201 4.45 -0.86 -9.14
CA PHE A 201 5.66 -1.31 -9.81
C PHE A 201 6.87 -1.31 -8.86
N LYS A 202 7.03 -0.23 -8.07
CA LYS A 202 8.11 -0.13 -7.07
C LYS A 202 7.96 -1.18 -5.96
N ASP A 203 6.74 -1.44 -5.51
CA ASP A 203 6.50 -2.48 -4.52
C ASP A 203 6.78 -3.86 -5.13
N LEU A 204 6.33 -4.15 -6.36
CA LEU A 204 6.55 -5.42 -7.05
C LEU A 204 8.04 -5.78 -7.13
N ILE A 205 8.90 -4.85 -7.53
CA ILE A 205 10.36 -5.08 -7.58
C ILE A 205 10.89 -5.52 -6.21
N LYS A 206 10.47 -4.84 -5.15
CA LYS A 206 10.92 -5.12 -3.78
C LYS A 206 10.37 -6.44 -3.26
N LEU A 207 9.10 -6.72 -3.51
CA LEU A 207 8.44 -7.96 -3.11
C LEU A 207 9.03 -9.15 -3.85
N TYR A 208 9.32 -9.04 -5.14
CA TYR A 208 9.97 -10.10 -5.93
C TYR A 208 11.38 -10.42 -5.41
N ALA A 209 12.18 -9.39 -5.10
CA ALA A 209 13.49 -9.60 -4.47
C ALA A 209 13.36 -10.32 -3.12
N CYS A 210 12.37 -9.94 -2.31
CA CYS A 210 12.08 -10.56 -1.02
C CYS A 210 11.62 -12.03 -1.17
N TYR A 211 10.81 -12.30 -2.20
CA TYR A 211 10.31 -13.64 -2.53
C TYR A 211 11.45 -14.56 -2.94
N ASN A 212 12.35 -14.09 -3.80
CA ASN A 212 13.54 -14.84 -4.22
C ASN A 212 14.45 -15.18 -3.03
N ASP A 213 14.67 -14.24 -2.10
CA ASP A 213 15.43 -14.52 -0.88
C ASP A 213 14.79 -15.65 -0.05
N GLY A 214 13.46 -15.67 0.04
CA GLY A 214 12.73 -16.71 0.75
C GLY A 214 12.80 -18.08 0.06
N ILE A 215 12.67 -18.12 -1.27
CA ILE A 215 12.83 -19.36 -2.07
C ILE A 215 14.24 -19.93 -1.90
N ILE A 216 15.27 -19.09 -1.97
CA ILE A 216 16.65 -19.59 -1.82
C ILE A 216 16.88 -20.16 -0.41
N ASN A 217 16.32 -19.53 0.63
CA ASN A 217 16.38 -20.07 1.99
C ASN A 217 15.67 -21.43 2.11
N LEU A 218 14.47 -21.59 1.51
CA LEU A 218 13.76 -22.88 1.49
C LEU A 218 14.56 -23.98 0.79
N LEU A 219 15.17 -23.68 -0.35
CA LEU A 219 15.97 -24.65 -1.11
C LEU A 219 17.23 -25.06 -0.33
N GLY A 220 17.93 -24.11 0.28
CA GLY A 220 19.13 -24.40 1.09
C GLY A 220 18.83 -25.37 2.24
N LYS A 221 17.75 -25.11 2.98
CA LYS A 221 17.33 -25.98 4.09
C LYS A 221 16.84 -27.36 3.66
N SER A 222 16.24 -27.44 2.48
CA SER A 222 15.80 -28.73 1.93
C SER A 222 17.01 -29.61 1.58
N GLN A 223 18.09 -29.00 1.09
CA GLN A 223 19.34 -29.70 0.82
C GLN A 223 20.02 -30.18 2.12
N GLU A 224 20.11 -29.33 3.14
CA GLU A 224 20.65 -29.71 4.46
C GLU A 224 19.89 -30.90 5.07
N LEU A 225 18.55 -30.91 4.94
CA LEU A 225 17.73 -32.03 5.42
C LEU A 225 18.02 -33.32 4.64
N TYR A 226 18.16 -33.22 3.31
CA TYR A 226 18.48 -34.36 2.47
C TYR A 226 19.86 -34.96 2.81
N GLU A 227 20.87 -34.11 3.00
CA GLU A 227 22.22 -34.53 3.40
C GLU A 227 22.22 -35.20 4.78
N CYS A 228 21.48 -34.66 5.76
CA CYS A 228 21.31 -35.30 7.07
C CYS A 228 20.67 -36.70 6.97
N ILE A 229 19.65 -36.85 6.11
CA ILE A 229 18.98 -38.13 5.89
C ILE A 229 19.95 -39.15 5.27
N GLU A 230 20.71 -38.77 4.25
CA GLU A 230 21.70 -39.66 3.63
C GLU A 230 22.80 -40.08 4.62
N ILE A 231 23.30 -39.15 5.44
CA ILE A 231 24.24 -39.47 6.53
C ILE A 231 23.59 -40.47 7.50
N SER A 232 22.34 -40.25 7.91
CA SER A 232 21.65 -41.17 8.83
C SER A 232 21.47 -42.57 8.26
N LYS A 233 21.23 -42.71 6.95
CA LYS A 233 21.15 -44.01 6.26
C LYS A 233 22.51 -44.72 6.20
N SER A 234 23.62 -43.98 6.16
CA SER A 234 24.98 -44.55 6.14
C SER A 234 25.46 -45.05 7.52
N LEU A 235 24.75 -44.68 8.59
CA LEU A 235 25.08 -45.05 9.98
C LEU A 235 24.29 -46.27 10.49
N VAL A 236 23.41 -46.85 9.66
CA VAL A 236 22.63 -48.06 9.94
C VAL A 236 23.05 -49.16 8.98
#